data_AF-A0A453RQV3-F1
#
_entry.id   AF-A0A453RQV3-F1
#
_cell.length_a   1.000
_cell.length_b   1.000
_cell.length_c   1.000
_cell.angle_alpha   90.00
_cell.angle_beta   90.00
_cell.angle_gamma   90.00
#
_symmetry.space_group_name_H-M   'P 1'
#
loop_
_entity.id
_entity.type
_entity.pdbx_description
1 polymer ?
#
loop_
_entity_poly.entity_id
_entity_poly.type
_entity_poly.pdbx_seq_one_letter_code
_entity_poly.pdbx_strand_id
1 'polypeptide(L)' 'MEQCVICRVEFEEGESLVALPCKHSYHSDCINQWLQLNKVQPPPVHPLFFLP' A
#
# COMPACT_ATOMS: atom_id res chain seq x y z
N MET A 1 -7.31 -9.89 -10.00
CA MET A 1 -5.85 -9.79 -9.85
C MET A 1 -5.59 -8.72 -8.82
N GLU A 2 -5.23 -9.13 -7.61
CA GLU A 2 -4.87 -8.21 -6.53
C GLU A 2 -3.36 -7.93 -6.68
N GLN A 3 -3.00 -6.66 -6.74
CA GLN A 3 -1.62 -6.21 -6.98
C GLN A 3 -1.29 -5.06 -6.04
N CYS A 4 -0.04 -4.97 -5.61
CA CYS A 4 0.40 -3.89 -4.75
C CYS A 4 0.43 -2.58 -5.54
N VAL A 5 -0.38 -1.61 -5.15
CA VAL A 5 -0.41 -0.29 -5.82
C VAL A 5 0.86 0.55 -5.63
N ILE A 6 1.73 0.17 -4.69
CA ILE A 6 3.01 0.86 -4.43
C ILE A 6 4.06 0.42 -5.46
N CYS A 7 4.26 -0.89 -5.64
CA CYS A 7 5.26 -1.42 -6.57
C CYS A 7 4.68 -1.87 -7.93
N ARG A 8 3.35 -1.92 -8.07
CA ARG A 8 2.59 -2.40 -9.24
C ARG A 8 2.92 -3.84 -9.63
N VAL A 9 3.25 -4.66 -8.64
CA VAL A 9 3.54 -6.09 -8.78
C VAL A 9 2.35 -6.88 -8.24
N GLU A 10 2.00 -7.96 -8.94
CA GLU A 10 0.96 -8.89 -8.51
C GLU A 10 1.36 -9.60 -7.22
N PHE A 11 0.39 -9.92 -6.36
CA PHE A 11 0.68 -10.68 -5.16
C PHE A 11 0.93 -12.15 -5.51
N GLU A 12 2.01 -12.69 -4.95
CA GLU A 12 2.37 -14.10 -5.06
C GLU A 12 2.07 -14.86 -3.76
N GLU A 13 1.88 -16.17 -3.88
CA GLU A 13 1.66 -17.04 -2.73
C GLU A 13 2.89 -17.05 -1.80
N GLY A 14 2.68 -16.79 -0.52
CA GLY A 14 3.74 -16.72 0.49
C GLY A 14 4.27 -15.31 0.74
N GLU A 15 3.81 -14.29 0.01
CA GLU A 15 4.16 -12.90 0.29
C GLU A 15 3.46 -12.37 1.53
N SER A 16 4.18 -11.53 2.29
CA SER A 16 3.63 -10.87 3.47
C SER A 16 2.86 -9.63 3.05
N LEU A 17 1.54 -9.65 3.27
CA LEU A 17 0.63 -8.56 2.94
C LEU A 17 0.10 -7.87 4.20
N VAL A 18 -0.07 -6.56 4.13
CA VAL A 18 -0.69 -5.73 5.14
C VAL A 18 -1.96 -5.14 4.56
N ALA A 19 -3.08 -5.42 5.22
CA ALA A 19 -4.33 -4.75 4.96
C ALA A 19 -4.46 -3.52 5.86
N LEU A 20 -4.63 -2.35 5.25
CA LEU A 20 -4.94 -1.12 5.98
C LEU A 20 -6.46 -1.03 6.24
N PRO A 21 -6.91 -0.21 7.21
CA PRO A 21 -8.34 -0.01 7.48
C PRO A 21 -9.15 0.52 6.28
N CYS A 22 -8.49 1.02 5.24
CA CYS A 22 -9.10 1.35 3.94
C CYS A 22 -9.36 0.14 3.04
N LYS A 23 -9.19 -1.10 3.53
CA LYS A 23 -9.41 -2.39 2.84
C LYS A 23 -8.48 -2.67 1.66
N HIS A 24 -7.39 -1.93 1.53
CA HIS A 24 -6.37 -2.20 0.51
C HIS A 24 -5.24 -3.02 1.10
N SER A 25 -4.78 -3.99 0.31
CA SER A 25 -3.63 -4.85 0.61
C SER A 25 -2.36 -4.28 -0.03
N TYR A 26 -1.25 -4.44 0.68
CA TYR A 26 0.08 -3.98 0.24
C TYR A 26 1.12 -5.00 0.68
N HIS A 27 2.25 -5.12 -0.02
CA HIS A 27 3.39 -5.82 0.56
C HIS A 27 3.82 -5.14 1.85
N SER A 28 4.08 -5.92 2.90
CA SER A 28 4.57 -5.45 4.19
C SER A 28 5.79 -4.54 4.03
N ASP A 29 6.69 -4.89 3.13
CA ASP A 29 7.91 -4.12 2.87
C ASP A 29 7.59 -2.78 2.18
N CYS A 30 6.74 -2.82 1.15
CA CYS A 30 6.32 -1.64 0.40
C CYS A 30 5.61 -0.62 1.29
N ILE A 31 4.66 -1.06 2.12
CA ILE A 31 3.94 -0.14 3.00
C ILE A 31 4.84 0.42 4.10
N ASN A 32 5.73 -0.39 4.67
CA ASN A 32 6.68 0.09 5.67
C ASN A 32 7.62 1.14 5.08
N GLN A 33 8.21 0.87 3.91
CA GLN A 33 9.09 1.81 3.23
C GLN A 33 8.35 3.11 2.86
N TRP A 34 7.12 3.00 2.36
CA TRP A 34 6.27 4.16 2.07
C TRP A 34 5.98 5.00 3.32
N LEU A 35 5.66 4.37 4.45
CA LEU A 35 5.42 5.06 5.72
C LEU A 35 6.70 5.72 6.29
N GLN A 36 7.86 5.08 6.15
CA GLN A 36 9.14 5.63 6.59
C GLN A 36 9.54 6.88 5.79
N LEU A 37 9.28 6.88 4.47
CA LEU A 37 9.53 8.03 3.61
C LEU A 37 8.57 9.20 3.88
N ASN A 38 7.33 8.90 4.31
CA ASN A 38 6.29 9.90 4.59
C ASN A 38 6.22 10.32 6.08
N LYS A 39 7.35 10.28 6.82
CA LYS A 39 7.46 10.60 8.26
C LYS A 39 6.98 12.00 8.73
N VAL A 40 6.36 12.81 7.86
CA VAL A 40 5.81 14.13 8.17
C VAL A 40 4.29 14.05 8.29
N GLN A 41 3.79 13.58 9.44
CA GLN A 41 2.39 13.73 9.90
C GLN A 41 1.33 13.00 9.03
N PRO A 42 0.14 12.64 9.59
CA PRO A 42 -0.78 11.77 8.87
C PRO A 42 -1.30 12.51 7.63
N PRO A 43 -1.18 11.96 6.41
CA PRO A 43 -1.88 12.58 5.30
C PRO A 43 -3.39 12.44 5.56
N PRO A 44 -4.18 13.53 5.49
CA PRO A 44 -5.60 13.37 5.26
C PRO A 44 -5.74 12.81 3.84
N VAL A 45 -6.53 11.73 3.73
CA VAL A 45 -6.98 11.06 2.50
C VAL A 45 -5.93 10.30 1.67
N HIS A 46 -6.16 8.99 1.66
CA HIS A 46 -5.58 7.95 0.81
C HIS A 46 -5.81 8.26 -0.71
N PRO A 47 -4.77 8.28 -1.56
CA PRO A 47 -4.87 8.65 -2.97
C PRO A 47 -4.91 7.46 -3.94
N LEU A 48 -5.65 6.39 -3.64
CA LEU A 48 -6.18 5.55 -4.75
C LEU A 48 -7.38 6.23 -5.45
N PHE A 49 -7.66 7.50 -5.16
CA PHE A 49 -8.91 8.22 -5.47
C PHE A 49 -8.81 9.33 -6.55
N PHE A 50 -7.73 9.43 -7.33
CA PHE A 50 -7.66 10.37 -8.48
C PHE A 50 -7.42 9.69 -9.84
N LEU A 51 -7.64 8.39 -9.95
CA LEU A 51 -7.77 7.72 -11.25
C LEU A 51 -9.28 7.55 -11.54
N PRO A 52 -9.78 7.98 -12.72
CA PRO A 52 -11.14 7.66 -13.16
C PRO A 52 -11.35 6.16 -13.38
#